data_AF-A0A959C6L7-F1
#
_entry.id   AF-A0A959C6L7-F1
#
_cell.length_a   1.000
_cell.length_b   1.000
_cell.length_c   1.000
_cell.angle_alpha   90.00
_cell.angle_beta   90.00
_cell.angle_gamma   90.00
#
_symmetry.space_group_name_H-M   'P 1'
#
loop_
_entity.id
_entity.type
_entity.pdbx_description
1 polymer ?
#
loop_
_entity_poly.entity_id
_entity_poly.type
_entity_poly.pdbx_seq_one_letter_code
_entity_poly.pdbx_strand_id
1 'polypeptide(L)'
;MLDFSDDPHRRYNILNGEWVLVSPHRNKRPWQGKVESAAADVRPSYDPACYLCPGNTRAGGQRNPQYRDTFVFTNDFAALKPDSSAGLSENGLLKARGERGICKVVCFSPDHALTLPDMEVEAIEKVVDLWQHEY
;
A
#
# COMPACT_ATOMS: atom_id res chain seq x y z
N MET A 1 19.85 5.62 -36.39
CA MET A 1 18.57 5.64 -35.66
C MET A 1 18.82 4.93 -34.34
N LEU A 2 18.18 5.34 -33.25
CA LEU A 2 18.37 4.69 -31.95
C LEU A 2 17.68 3.31 -31.96
N ASP A 3 18.43 2.25 -31.67
CA ASP A 3 17.87 0.91 -31.49
C ASP A 3 17.55 0.70 -30.01
N PHE A 4 16.26 0.79 -29.66
CA PHE A 4 15.82 0.67 -28.27
C PHE A 4 16.12 -0.68 -27.62
N SER A 5 16.36 -1.73 -28.41
CA SER A 5 16.68 -3.06 -27.91
C SER A 5 18.16 -3.23 -27.56
N ASP A 6 19.03 -2.36 -28.07
CA ASP A 6 20.48 -2.47 -27.88
C ASP A 6 21.09 -1.24 -27.21
N ASP A 7 20.68 -0.04 -27.63
CA ASP A 7 21.25 1.24 -27.19
C ASP A 7 20.70 1.67 -25.82
N PRO A 8 21.58 2.03 -24.86
CA PRO A 8 21.18 2.75 -23.65
C PRO A 8 20.54 4.09 -24.00
N HIS A 9 19.42 4.40 -23.36
CA HIS A 9 18.66 5.62 -23.64
C HIS A 9 17.91 6.08 -22.40
N ARG A 10 17.37 7.31 -22.43
CA ARG A 10 16.48 7.81 -21.38
C ARG A 10 15.07 8.00 -21.92
N ARG A 11 14.08 7.72 -21.09
CA ARG A 11 12.66 8.00 -21.36
C ARG A 11 12.15 9.00 -20.35
N TYR A 12 11.45 10.02 -20.84
CA TYR A 12 10.88 11.07 -19.99
C TYR A 12 9.53 10.61 -19.43
N ASN A 13 9.33 10.76 -18.12
CA ASN A 13 8.06 10.56 -17.47
C ASN A 13 7.32 11.89 -17.35
N ILE A 14 6.25 12.04 -18.12
CA ILE A 14 5.46 13.28 -18.17
C ILE A 14 4.66 13.56 -16.89
N LEU A 15 4.43 12.55 -16.04
CA LEU A 15 3.64 12.72 -14.82
C LEU A 15 4.45 13.41 -13.70
N ASN A 16 5.77 13.20 -13.65
CA ASN A 16 6.63 13.75 -12.60
C ASN A 16 7.79 14.61 -13.12
N GLY A 17 7.98 14.68 -14.44
CA GLY A 17 9.00 15.50 -15.08
C GLY A 17 10.43 14.94 -15.02
N GLU A 18 10.58 13.65 -14.71
CA GLU A 18 11.88 13.01 -14.55
C GLU A 18 12.27 12.14 -15.74
N TRP A 19 13.56 11.81 -15.85
CA TRP A 19 14.09 10.90 -16.86
C TRP A 19 14.49 9.57 -16.24
N VAL A 20 14.06 8.47 -16.85
CA VAL A 20 14.47 7.10 -16.48
C VAL A 20 15.52 6.60 -17.45
N LEU A 21 16.69 6.19 -16.94
CA LEU A 21 17.72 5.53 -17.73
C LEU A 21 17.35 4.06 -17.98
N VAL A 22 17.31 3.67 -19.25
CA VAL A 22 17.10 2.31 -19.72
C VAL A 22 18.44 1.75 -20.21
N SER A 23 18.84 0.60 -19.68
CA SER A 23 20.05 -0.12 -20.09
C SER A 23 19.68 -1.55 -20.46
N PRO A 24 19.36 -1.83 -21.75
CA PRO A 24 18.71 -3.08 -22.18
C PRO A 24 19.44 -4.36 -21.74
N HIS A 25 20.77 -4.30 -21.64
CA HIS A 25 21.62 -5.47 -21.33
C HIS A 25 21.94 -5.64 -19.84
N ARG A 26 21.40 -4.80 -18.95
CA ARG A 26 21.82 -4.77 -17.53
C ARG A 26 21.62 -6.12 -16.81
N ASN A 27 20.56 -6.85 -17.16
CA ASN A 27 20.23 -8.14 -16.55
C ASN A 27 21.14 -9.30 -17.01
N LYS A 28 22.02 -9.08 -18.00
CA LYS A 28 23.04 -10.08 -18.40
C LYS A 28 24.19 -10.20 -17.41
N ARG A 29 24.28 -9.30 -16.42
CA ARG A 29 25.32 -9.35 -15.39
C ARG A 29 25.05 -10.53 -14.43
N PRO A 30 26.06 -11.34 -14.10
CA PRO A 30 25.91 -12.38 -13.10
C PRO A 30 25.38 -11.83 -11.77
N TRP A 31 24.39 -12.50 -11.18
CA TRP A 31 23.84 -12.16 -9.87
C TRP A 31 24.35 -13.14 -8.81
N GLN A 32 25.08 -12.63 -7.83
CA GLN A 32 25.52 -13.35 -6.63
C GLN A 32 25.07 -12.65 -5.34
N GLY A 33 24.11 -11.74 -5.47
CA GLY A 33 23.57 -10.97 -4.36
C GLY A 33 22.45 -11.71 -3.62
N LYS A 34 21.66 -10.93 -2.88
CA LYS A 34 20.51 -11.42 -2.12
C LYS A 34 19.52 -12.17 -3.02
N VAL A 35 19.00 -13.29 -2.53
CA VAL A 35 17.85 -13.97 -3.15
C VAL A 35 16.71 -13.88 -2.16
N GLU A 36 15.57 -13.35 -2.61
CA GLU A 36 14.37 -13.26 -1.78
C GLU A 36 13.72 -14.64 -1.62
N SER A 37 13.18 -14.90 -0.43
CA SER A 37 12.35 -16.09 -0.20
C SER A 37 10.98 -15.91 -0.87
N ALA A 38 10.45 -16.99 -1.44
CA ALA A 38 9.05 -17.00 -1.86
C ALA A 38 8.13 -16.85 -0.64
N ALA A 39 6.97 -16.22 -0.83
CA ALA A 39 5.93 -16.21 0.19
C ALA A 39 5.41 -17.64 0.43
N ALA A 40 4.93 -17.92 1.64
CA ALA A 40 4.29 -19.21 1.93
C ALA A 40 2.99 -19.35 1.12
N ASP A 41 2.85 -20.49 0.43
CA ASP A 41 1.74 -20.78 -0.50
C ASP A 41 0.39 -20.98 0.18
N VAL A 42 0.36 -21.35 1.47
CA VAL A 42 -0.90 -21.68 2.16
C VAL A 42 -1.04 -20.85 3.42
N ARG A 43 -2.03 -19.95 3.40
CA ARG A 43 -2.50 -19.18 4.56
C ARG A 43 -3.90 -19.66 4.95
N PRO A 44 -4.26 -19.62 6.23
CA PRO A 44 -5.62 -19.95 6.63
C PRO A 44 -6.57 -18.83 6.16
N SER A 45 -7.80 -19.18 5.82
CA SER A 45 -8.84 -18.19 5.49
C SER A 45 -9.24 -17.32 6.68
N TYR A 46 -8.91 -17.76 7.89
CA TYR A 46 -9.08 -16.98 9.11
C TYR A 46 -7.92 -17.25 10.07
N ASP A 47 -7.31 -16.18 10.56
CA ASP A 47 -6.27 -16.23 11.58
C ASP A 47 -6.77 -15.59 12.89
N PRO A 48 -6.90 -16.36 14.00
CA PRO A 48 -7.35 -15.83 15.28
C PRO A 48 -6.39 -14.82 15.92
N ALA A 49 -5.13 -14.78 15.48
CA ALA A 49 -4.13 -13.81 15.95
C ALA A 49 -4.06 -12.55 15.08
N CYS A 50 -4.71 -12.54 13.91
CA CYS A 50 -4.65 -11.42 12.99
C CYS A 50 -5.53 -10.24 13.46
N TYR A 51 -4.93 -9.05 13.58
CA TYR A 51 -5.64 -7.82 13.98
C TYR A 51 -6.69 -7.33 12.96
N LEU A 52 -6.70 -7.88 11.75
CA LEU A 52 -7.59 -7.45 10.66
C LEU A 52 -8.77 -8.40 10.43
N CYS A 53 -8.70 -9.65 10.92
CA CYS A 53 -9.75 -10.63 10.69
C CYS A 53 -11.07 -10.23 11.39
N PRO A 54 -12.23 -10.66 10.85
CA PRO A 54 -13.54 -10.40 11.45
C PRO A 54 -13.64 -10.87 12.91
N GLY A 55 -14.25 -10.06 13.77
CA GLY A 55 -14.46 -10.41 15.17
C GLY A 55 -13.21 -10.41 16.06
N ASN A 56 -12.01 -10.19 15.51
CA ASN A 56 -10.76 -10.15 16.29
C ASN A 56 -10.57 -8.79 16.96
N THR A 57 -9.83 -8.80 18.07
CA THR A 57 -9.36 -7.58 18.73
C THR A 57 -8.19 -7.01 17.93
N ARG A 58 -8.27 -5.74 17.56
CA ARG A 58 -7.20 -4.99 16.91
C ARG A 58 -6.07 -4.65 17.88
N ALA A 59 -4.95 -4.22 17.33
CA ALA A 59 -3.81 -3.75 18.12
C ALA A 59 -4.15 -2.55 19.03
N GLY A 60 -5.12 -1.70 18.65
CA GLY A 60 -5.65 -0.63 19.50
C GLY A 60 -6.66 -1.08 20.56
N GLY A 61 -6.91 -2.38 20.72
CA GLY A 61 -7.85 -2.94 21.71
C GLY A 61 -9.34 -2.92 21.30
N GLN A 62 -9.67 -2.26 20.19
CA GLN A 62 -11.02 -2.28 19.62
C GLN A 62 -11.31 -3.63 18.95
N ARG A 63 -12.57 -4.06 18.89
CA ARG A 63 -12.95 -5.31 18.24
C ARG A 63 -13.49 -5.05 16.83
N ASN A 64 -13.01 -5.81 15.85
CA ASN A 64 -13.57 -5.79 14.49
C ASN A 64 -15.00 -6.31 14.51
N PRO A 65 -15.91 -5.73 13.70
CA PRO A 65 -17.20 -6.34 13.47
C PRO A 65 -17.03 -7.71 12.83
N GLN A 66 -18.09 -8.53 12.88
CA GLN A 66 -18.20 -9.75 12.08
C GLN A 66 -18.56 -9.38 10.63
N TYR A 67 -17.67 -8.63 9.97
CA TYR A 67 -17.87 -8.18 8.60
C TYR A 67 -17.82 -9.35 7.63
N ARG A 68 -18.59 -9.25 6.54
CA ARG A 68 -18.73 -10.30 5.51
C ARG A 68 -18.20 -9.90 4.15
N ASP A 69 -17.81 -8.63 3.99
CA ASP A 69 -17.34 -8.00 2.77
C ASP A 69 -16.18 -7.05 3.14
N THR A 70 -15.92 -6.00 2.36
CA THR A 70 -14.92 -5.00 2.69
C THR A 70 -15.18 -4.33 4.04
N PHE A 71 -14.12 -3.98 4.76
CA PHE A 71 -14.22 -3.27 6.04
C PHE A 71 -13.20 -2.14 6.13
N VAL A 72 -13.63 -0.97 6.60
CA VAL A 72 -12.77 0.20 6.78
C VAL A 72 -12.84 0.71 8.22
N PHE A 73 -11.71 1.13 8.77
CA PHE A 73 -11.64 1.76 10.07
C PHE A 73 -10.50 2.78 10.15
N THR A 74 -10.62 3.77 11.05
CA THR A 74 -9.53 4.70 11.36
C THR A 74 -8.37 3.94 11.99
N ASN A 75 -7.18 4.10 11.43
CA ASN A 75 -5.97 3.40 11.87
C ASN A 75 -5.68 3.71 13.35
N ASP A 76 -5.50 2.66 14.15
CA ASP A 76 -5.22 2.76 15.59
C ASP A 76 -3.90 3.51 15.88
N PHE A 77 -2.96 3.51 14.93
CA PHE A 77 -1.66 4.18 14.98
C PHE A 77 -1.45 5.10 13.75
N ALA A 78 -2.39 6.01 13.53
CA ALA A 78 -2.37 6.92 12.39
C ALA A 78 -1.10 7.81 12.31
N ALA A 79 -0.54 7.95 11.11
CA ALA A 79 0.60 8.84 10.83
C ALA A 79 0.22 10.33 10.88
N LEU A 80 -1.05 10.64 10.60
CA LEU A 80 -1.63 11.97 10.69
C LEU A 80 -2.81 11.97 11.66
N LYS A 81 -3.00 13.08 12.37
CA LYS A 81 -4.12 13.29 13.28
C LYS A 81 -4.96 14.48 12.81
N PRO A 82 -6.30 14.43 12.93
CA PRO A 82 -7.17 15.53 12.51
C PRO A 82 -6.85 16.82 13.27
N ASP A 83 -6.54 16.70 14.56
CA ASP A 83 -6.33 17.83 15.48
C ASP A 83 -4.87 18.29 15.58
N SER A 84 -3.98 17.82 14.71
CA SER A 84 -2.58 18.28 14.67
C SER A 84 -2.48 19.78 14.41
N SER A 85 -1.36 20.43 14.78
CA SER A 85 -1.14 21.83 14.39
C SER A 85 -0.85 21.93 12.89
N ALA A 86 -1.33 22.99 12.24
CA ALA A 86 -0.92 23.37 10.88
C ALA A 86 0.14 24.49 10.89
N GLY A 87 0.71 24.78 12.05
CA GLY A 87 1.64 25.89 12.27
C GLY A 87 2.97 25.72 11.53
N LEU A 88 3.64 26.85 11.32
CA LEU A 88 4.97 26.92 10.74
C LEU A 88 6.00 27.17 11.85
N SER A 89 7.15 26.51 11.75
CA SER A 89 8.33 26.76 12.57
C SER A 89 9.50 27.02 11.65
N GLU A 90 10.05 28.23 11.70
CA GLU A 90 11.21 28.62 10.90
C GLU A 90 12.34 29.11 11.82
N ASN A 91 13.54 28.54 11.62
CA ASN A 91 14.77 28.98 12.27
C ASN A 91 15.94 28.86 11.28
N GLY A 92 16.20 29.94 10.53
CA GLY A 92 17.22 29.98 9.49
C GLY A 92 16.92 29.00 8.36
N LEU A 93 17.82 28.02 8.17
CA LEU A 93 17.68 26.95 7.16
C LEU A 93 16.71 25.84 7.61
N LEU A 94 16.35 25.78 8.89
CA LEU A 94 15.44 24.78 9.43
C LEU A 94 14.01 25.28 9.31
N LYS A 95 13.21 24.59 8.49
CA LYS A 95 11.81 24.90 8.25
C LYS A 95 10.97 23.66 8.48
N ALA A 96 9.90 23.79 9.28
CA ALA A 96 8.93 22.75 9.52
C ALA A 96 7.51 23.31 9.40
N ARG A 97 6.60 22.49 8.89
CA ARG A 97 5.16 22.77 8.82
C ARG A 97 4.43 21.60 9.45
N GLY A 98 3.47 21.90 10.32
CA GLY A 98 2.57 20.90 10.86
C GLY A 98 1.55 20.46 9.80
N GLU A 99 1.23 19.17 9.80
CA GLU A 99 0.31 18.55 8.85
C GLU A 99 -0.83 17.83 9.57
N ARG A 100 -2.02 17.89 8.97
CA ARG A 100 -3.25 17.28 9.48
C ARG A 100 -3.77 16.25 8.50
N GLY A 101 -4.47 15.27 9.02
CA GLY A 101 -5.13 14.26 8.18
C GLY A 101 -5.71 13.14 8.99
N ILE A 102 -6.23 12.16 8.26
CA ILE A 102 -6.75 10.91 8.80
C ILE A 102 -6.08 9.75 8.05
N CYS A 103 -5.78 8.68 8.76
CA CYS A 103 -5.33 7.43 8.16
C CYS A 103 -6.41 6.37 8.40
N LYS A 104 -6.88 5.74 7.33
CA LYS A 104 -7.81 4.61 7.41
C LYS A 104 -7.13 3.33 6.90
N VAL A 105 -7.55 2.19 7.43
CA VAL A 105 -7.16 0.85 6.96
C VAL A 105 -8.35 0.23 6.29
N VAL A 106 -8.13 -0.41 5.15
CA VAL A 106 -9.15 -1.12 4.38
C VAL A 106 -8.80 -2.61 4.32
N CYS A 107 -9.72 -3.45 4.77
CA CYS A 107 -9.72 -4.89 4.53
C CYS A 107 -10.57 -5.18 3.29
N PHE A 108 -10.01 -5.87 2.29
CA PHE A 108 -10.71 -6.18 1.04
C PHE A 108 -11.68 -7.36 1.14
N SER A 109 -11.43 -8.28 2.06
CA SER A 109 -12.21 -9.51 2.24
C SER A 109 -12.14 -9.96 3.70
N PRO A 110 -13.15 -10.68 4.22
CA PRO A 110 -13.03 -11.41 5.48
C PRO A 110 -12.06 -12.59 5.41
N ASP A 111 -11.75 -13.08 4.19
CA ASP A 111 -10.82 -14.18 3.96
C ASP A 111 -9.37 -13.67 4.00
N HIS A 112 -8.62 -14.12 5.01
CA HIS A 112 -7.22 -13.76 5.26
C HIS A 112 -6.25 -14.32 4.20
N ALA A 113 -6.62 -15.42 3.55
CA ALA A 113 -5.78 -16.06 2.54
C ALA A 113 -5.90 -15.39 1.17
N LEU A 114 -7.00 -14.68 0.93
CA LEU A 114 -7.35 -14.17 -0.39
C LEU A 114 -6.55 -12.93 -0.76
N THR A 115 -6.01 -12.91 -1.97
CA THR A 115 -5.36 -11.72 -2.55
C THR A 115 -6.17 -11.18 -3.72
N LEU A 116 -5.93 -9.93 -4.12
CA LEU A 116 -6.74 -9.25 -5.15
C LEU A 116 -6.87 -10.05 -6.46
N PRO A 117 -5.82 -10.71 -7.00
CA PRO A 117 -5.93 -11.56 -8.20
C PRO A 117 -6.80 -12.81 -8.04
N ASP A 118 -7.00 -13.29 -6.80
CA ASP A 118 -7.78 -14.49 -6.49
C ASP A 118 -9.25 -14.16 -6.17
N MET A 119 -9.59 -12.88 -6.06
CA MET A 119 -10.96 -12.43 -5.78
C MET A 119 -11.84 -12.56 -7.02
N GLU A 120 -13.09 -12.97 -6.81
CA GLU A 120 -14.13 -12.84 -7.84
C GLU A 120 -14.33 -11.37 -8.21
N VAL A 121 -14.69 -11.12 -9.47
CA VAL A 121 -14.82 -9.75 -10.01
C VAL A 121 -15.82 -8.93 -9.20
N GLU A 122 -16.93 -9.54 -8.80
CA GLU A 122 -17.97 -8.90 -7.99
C GLU A 122 -17.47 -8.49 -6.60
N ALA A 123 -16.49 -9.20 -6.04
CA ALA A 123 -15.85 -8.81 -4.78
C ALA A 123 -14.88 -7.65 -4.98
N ILE A 124 -14.19 -7.59 -6.13
CA ILE A 124 -13.32 -6.47 -6.50
C ILE A 124 -14.15 -5.19 -6.72
N GLU A 125 -15.32 -5.29 -7.34
CA GLU A 125 -16.25 -4.16 -7.50
C GLU A 125 -16.58 -3.53 -6.14
N LYS A 126 -16.85 -4.33 -5.10
CA LYS A 126 -17.07 -3.81 -3.74
C LYS A 126 -15.87 -3.06 -3.17
N VAL A 127 -14.65 -3.46 -3.50
CA VAL A 127 -13.42 -2.74 -3.10
C VAL A 127 -13.37 -1.38 -3.78
N VAL A 128 -13.70 -1.32 -5.08
CA VAL A 128 -13.78 -0.06 -5.83
C VAL A 128 -14.89 0.84 -5.29
N ASP A 129 -16.07 0.30 -5.02
CA ASP A 129 -17.19 1.02 -4.41
C ASP A 129 -16.79 1.61 -3.05
N LEU A 130 -16.07 0.84 -2.23
CA LEU A 130 -15.54 1.33 -0.97
C LEU A 130 -14.53 2.47 -1.17
N TRP A 131 -13.65 2.39 -2.17
CA TRP A 131 -12.75 3.51 -2.49
C TRP A 131 -13.52 4.76 -2.89
N GLN A 132 -14.55 4.63 -3.73
CA GLN A 132 -15.41 5.76 -4.13
C GLN A 132 -16.20 6.35 -2.95
N HIS A 133 -16.58 5.52 -1.99
CA HIS A 133 -17.26 5.99 -0.79
C HIS A 133 -16.33 6.78 0.14
N GLU A 134 -15.05 6.40 0.18
CA GLU A 134 -14.06 6.95 1.11
C GLU A 134 -13.27 8.14 0.54
N TYR A 135 -13.18 8.28 -0.79
CA TYR A 135 -12.33 9.26 -1.50
C TYR A 135 -13.01 9.86 -2.73
#